data_AF-A0A345YIK1-F1
#
_entry.id   AF-A0A345YIK1-F1
#
_cell.length_a   1.000
_cell.length_b   1.000
_cell.length_c   1.000
_cell.angle_alpha   90.00
_cell.angle_beta   90.00
_cell.angle_gamma   90.00
#
_symmetry.space_group_name_H-M   'P 1'
#
loop_
_entity.id
_entity.type
_entity.pdbx_description
1 polymer ?
#
loop_
_entity_poly.entity_id
_entity_poly.type
_entity_poly.pdbx_seq_one_letter_code
_entity_poly.pdbx_strand_id
1 'polypeptide(L)'
;MDMASAPKISSSDDSRNVITATMAKVVEGLDYEFHPLVNRTVCAFEVDGDFVHFDEHEIRNAAACAISGVMRDELAGLPDQRAATIEGACQRQLAIFVAEQSRNNWAI
;
A
#
# COMPACT_ATOMS: atom_id res chain seq x y z
N MET A 1 -10.18 28.35 35.96
CA MET A 1 -10.10 26.88 35.92
C MET A 1 -10.14 26.51 34.46
N ASP A 2 -8.96 26.47 33.85
CA ASP A 2 -8.78 26.16 32.43
C ASP A 2 -9.14 24.70 32.18
N MET A 3 -10.22 24.49 31.42
CA MET A 3 -10.55 23.19 30.85
C MET A 3 -9.54 22.89 29.75
N ALA A 4 -8.49 22.15 30.11
CA ALA A 4 -7.61 21.52 29.13
C ALA A 4 -8.46 20.60 28.24
N SER A 5 -8.71 21.05 27.01
CA SER A 5 -9.32 20.21 25.97
C SER A 5 -8.37 19.05 25.70
N ALA A 6 -8.78 17.84 26.07
CA ALA A 6 -8.07 16.63 25.70
C ALA A 6 -7.93 16.58 24.17
N PRO A 7 -6.76 16.15 23.63
CA PRO A 7 -6.58 16.03 22.20
C PRO A 7 -7.58 14.99 21.70
N LYS A 8 -8.54 15.43 20.88
CA LYS A 8 -9.38 14.53 20.08
C LYS A 8 -8.46 13.94 19.03
N ILE A 9 -7.75 12.86 19.37
CA ILE A 9 -7.17 11.98 18.36
C ILE A 9 -8.38 11.48 17.58
N SER A 10 -8.55 12.05 16.39
CA SER A 10 -9.67 11.76 15.51
C SER A 10 -9.52 10.30 15.10
N SER A 11 -10.57 9.48 15.23
CA SER A 11 -10.59 8.07 14.81
C SER A 11 -10.05 7.82 13.39
N SER A 12 -10.01 8.86 12.55
CA SER A 12 -9.43 8.84 11.20
C SER A 12 -7.89 8.83 11.19
N ASP A 13 -7.25 9.54 12.12
CA ASP A 13 -5.79 9.61 12.22
C ASP A 13 -5.21 8.29 12.74
N ASP A 14 -5.90 7.64 13.68
CA ASP A 14 -5.54 6.30 14.15
C ASP A 14 -5.66 5.25 13.03
N SER A 15 -6.72 5.34 12.23
CA SER A 15 -6.92 4.42 11.09
C SER A 15 -5.84 4.60 10.03
N ARG A 16 -5.50 5.86 9.70
CA ARG A 16 -4.42 6.17 8.75
C ARG A 16 -3.06 5.67 9.23
N ASN A 17 -2.74 5.85 10.52
CA ASN A 17 -1.48 5.39 11.09
C ASN A 17 -1.39 3.86 11.04
N VAL A 18 -2.47 3.15 11.36
CA VAL A 18 -2.53 1.68 11.25
C VAL A 18 -2.35 1.23 9.80
N ILE A 19 -3.07 1.83 8.85
CA ILE A 19 -2.95 1.48 7.41
C ILE A 19 -1.52 1.74 6.91
N THR A 20 -0.94 2.88 7.29
CA THR A 20 0.44 3.23 6.90
C THR A 20 1.44 2.23 7.44
N ALA A 21 1.33 1.87 8.72
CA ALA A 21 2.21 0.88 9.34
C ALA A 21 2.03 -0.53 8.74
N THR A 22 0.79 -0.93 8.44
CA THR A 22 0.52 -2.22 7.78
C THR A 22 1.02 -2.23 6.35
N MET A 23 0.82 -1.17 5.58
CA MET A 23 1.37 -1.05 4.22
C MET A 23 2.91 -1.12 4.22
N ALA A 24 3.57 -0.47 5.18
CA ALA A 24 5.03 -0.58 5.32
C ALA A 24 5.48 -2.03 5.53
N LYS A 25 4.80 -2.78 6.41
CA LYS A 25 5.07 -4.21 6.62
C LYS A 25 4.83 -5.06 5.38
N VAL A 26 3.75 -4.77 4.63
CA VAL A 26 3.47 -5.45 3.36
C VAL A 26 4.62 -5.22 2.39
N VAL A 27 5.06 -3.97 2.22
CA VAL A 27 6.19 -3.60 1.35
C VAL A 27 7.49 -4.24 1.80
N GLU A 28 7.77 -4.31 3.09
CA GLU A 28 8.96 -4.96 3.67
C GLU A 28 8.94 -6.49 3.51
N GLY A 29 7.75 -7.09 3.49
CA GLY A 29 7.55 -8.52 3.33
C GLY A 29 7.52 -9.02 1.88
N LEU A 30 7.71 -8.13 0.90
CA LEU A 30 7.80 -8.50 -0.51
C LEU A 30 9.11 -9.24 -0.81
N ASP A 31 9.06 -10.13 -1.79
CA ASP A 31 10.22 -10.91 -2.23
C ASP A 31 11.03 -10.07 -3.24
N TYR A 32 12.06 -9.41 -2.74
CA TYR A 32 12.94 -8.58 -3.53
C TYR A 32 14.15 -9.37 -4.01
N GLU A 33 14.40 -9.34 -5.31
CA GLU A 33 15.53 -9.99 -5.94
C GLU A 33 16.40 -8.96 -6.68
N PHE A 34 17.71 -9.19 -6.71
CA PHE A 34 18.61 -8.36 -7.49
C PHE A 34 18.53 -8.73 -8.97
N HIS A 35 18.15 -7.77 -9.82
CA HIS A 35 18.04 -8.01 -11.26
C HIS A 35 19.30 -7.55 -12.00
N PRO A 36 20.08 -8.46 -12.62
CA PRO A 36 21.42 -8.14 -13.14
C PRO A 36 21.42 -7.21 -14.36
N LEU A 37 20.39 -7.27 -15.22
CA LEU A 37 20.33 -6.42 -16.43
C LEU A 37 20.03 -4.95 -16.13
N VAL A 38 19.14 -4.68 -15.17
CA VAL A 38 18.77 -3.32 -14.76
C VAL A 38 19.59 -2.83 -13.57
N ASN A 39 20.46 -3.67 -13.01
CA ASN A 39 21.37 -3.37 -11.90
C ASN A 39 20.67 -2.71 -10.70
N ARG A 40 19.49 -3.23 -10.35
CA ARG A 40 18.66 -2.75 -9.24
C ARG A 40 17.92 -3.91 -8.59
N THR A 41 17.57 -3.74 -7.31
CA THR A 41 16.69 -4.65 -6.58
C THR A 41 15.26 -4.42 -7.04
N VAL A 42 14.56 -5.48 -7.42
CA VAL A 42 13.20 -5.43 -7.93
C VAL A 42 12.31 -6.46 -7.24
N CYS A 43 11.01 -6.23 -7.27
CA CYS A 43 10.01 -7.24 -6.94
C CYS A 43 9.12 -7.46 -8.16
N ALA A 44 8.78 -8.72 -8.44
CA ALA A 44 7.90 -9.09 -9.54
C ALA A 44 6.44 -9.10 -9.07
N PHE A 45 5.57 -8.46 -9.84
CA PHE A 45 4.12 -8.50 -9.66
C PHE A 45 3.47 -9.11 -10.89
N GLU A 46 2.52 -10.02 -10.70
CA GLU A 46 1.66 -10.49 -11.77
C GLU A 46 0.58 -9.44 -12.06
N VAL A 47 0.56 -8.92 -13.28
CA VAL A 47 -0.38 -7.92 -13.77
C VAL A 47 -0.94 -8.40 -15.09
N ASP A 48 -2.25 -8.62 -15.16
CA ASP A 48 -2.95 -9.06 -16.38
C ASP A 48 -2.35 -10.35 -17.02
N GLY A 49 -1.71 -11.20 -16.22
CA GLY A 49 -1.05 -12.44 -16.65
C GLY A 49 0.42 -12.30 -17.04
N ASP A 50 0.97 -11.08 -17.00
CA ASP A 50 2.38 -10.80 -17.23
C ASP A 50 3.11 -10.46 -15.92
N PHE A 51 4.38 -10.85 -15.80
CA PHE A 51 5.21 -10.46 -14.66
C PHE A 51 5.94 -9.16 -14.95
N VAL A 52 5.60 -8.12 -14.19
CA VAL A 52 6.20 -6.79 -14.27
C VAL A 52 7.12 -6.58 -13.08
N HIS A 53 8.34 -6.12 -13.33
CA HIS A 53 9.35 -5.88 -12.30
C HIS A 53 9.40 -4.42 -11.93
N PHE A 54 9.21 -4.14 -10.64
CA PHE A 54 9.28 -2.79 -10.08
C PHE A 54 10.43 -2.70 -9.10
N ASP A 55 11.16 -1.59 -9.12
CA ASP A 55 12.14 -1.33 -8.09
C ASP A 55 11.49 -0.85 -6.78
N GLU A 56 12.29 -0.82 -5.72
CA GLU A 56 11.82 -0.43 -4.39
C GLU A 56 11.21 0.99 -4.36
N HIS A 57 11.73 1.92 -5.17
CA HIS A 57 11.22 3.29 -5.22
C HIS A 57 9.84 3.34 -5.87
N GLU A 58 9.67 2.64 -7.00
CA GLU A 58 8.39 2.48 -7.71
C GLU A 58 7.32 1.87 -6.77
N ILE A 59 7.69 0.81 -6.05
CA ILE A 59 6.79 0.12 -5.10
C ILE A 59 6.42 1.04 -3.93
N ARG A 60 7.38 1.77 -3.34
CA ARG A 60 7.09 2.72 -2.25
C ARG A 60 6.17 3.86 -2.70
N ASN A 61 6.35 4.35 -3.93
CA ASN A 61 5.46 5.36 -4.50
C ASN A 61 4.05 4.79 -4.72
N ALA A 62 3.93 3.58 -5.29
CA ALA A 62 2.66 2.88 -5.44
C ALA A 62 1.97 2.65 -4.08
N ALA A 63 2.72 2.23 -3.06
CA ALA A 63 2.24 2.01 -1.71
C ALA A 63 1.68 3.29 -1.08
N ALA A 64 2.35 4.43 -1.26
CA ALA A 64 1.88 5.73 -0.76
C ALA A 64 0.53 6.13 -1.39
N CYS A 65 0.34 5.86 -2.69
CA CYS A 65 -0.93 6.07 -3.37
C CYS A 65 -2.01 5.07 -2.90
N ALA A 66 -1.64 3.80 -2.75
CA ALA A 66 -2.51 2.71 -2.32
C ALA A 66 -3.10 2.94 -0.92
N ILE A 67 -2.39 3.59 0.02
CA ILE A 67 -2.92 3.96 1.34
C ILE A 67 -4.24 4.74 1.22
N SER A 68 -4.34 5.66 0.26
CA SER A 68 -5.56 6.42 0.03
C SER A 68 -6.70 5.55 -0.50
N GLY A 69 -6.38 4.53 -1.30
CA GLY A 69 -7.32 3.51 -1.77
C GLY A 69 -7.83 2.62 -0.63
N VAL A 70 -6.94 2.16 0.26
CA VAL A 70 -7.31 1.40 1.46
C VAL A 70 -8.23 2.23 2.35
N MET A 71 -7.89 3.50 2.60
CA MET A 71 -8.75 4.40 3.38
C MET A 71 -10.13 4.63 2.74
N ARG A 72 -10.22 4.63 1.40
CA ARG A 72 -11.49 4.80 0.69
C ARG A 72 -12.36 3.54 0.78
N ASP A 73 -11.75 2.37 0.66
CA ASP A 73 -12.46 1.09 0.60
C ASP A 73 -12.80 0.54 2.00
N GLU A 74 -11.95 0.74 3.01
CA GLU A 74 -12.15 0.18 4.36
C GLU A 74 -13.00 1.02 5.31
N LEU A 75 -13.31 2.28 5.00
CA LEU A 75 -14.22 3.09 5.82
C LEU A 75 -15.71 2.84 5.54
N ALA A 76 -16.06 2.02 4.54
CA ALA A 76 -17.45 1.84 4.12
C ALA A 76 -18.18 0.61 4.73
N GLY A 77 -17.51 -0.39 5.33
CA GLY A 77 -18.29 -1.50 5.89
C GLY A 77 -17.61 -2.79 6.33
N LEU A 78 -16.57 -2.76 7.18
CA LEU A 78 -16.03 -4.00 7.77
C LEU A 78 -16.28 -4.09 9.28
N PRO A 79 -17.08 -5.08 9.75
CA PRO A 79 -17.24 -5.36 11.18
C PRO A 79 -16.02 -6.12 11.73
N ASP A 80 -15.51 -5.66 12.88
CA ASP A 80 -14.70 -6.32 13.93
C ASP A 80 -13.49 -7.23 13.59
N GLN A 81 -13.08 -7.43 12.33
CA GLN A 81 -11.87 -8.19 11.95
C GLN A 81 -10.76 -7.33 11.32
N ARG A 82 -10.53 -6.14 11.89
CA ARG A 82 -9.68 -5.08 11.34
C ARG A 82 -8.26 -5.49 10.92
N ALA A 83 -7.55 -6.33 11.66
CA ALA A 83 -6.13 -6.56 11.40
C ALA A 83 -5.85 -7.38 10.12
N ALA A 84 -6.55 -8.51 9.94
CA ALA A 84 -6.40 -9.36 8.75
C ALA A 84 -7.03 -8.74 7.50
N THR A 85 -8.04 -7.88 7.68
CA THR A 85 -8.66 -7.15 6.55
C THR A 85 -7.75 -6.03 6.04
N ILE A 86 -7.09 -5.27 6.92
CA ILE A 86 -6.20 -4.16 6.53
C ILE A 86 -5.00 -4.69 5.75
N GLU A 87 -4.37 -5.78 6.19
CA GLU A 87 -3.22 -6.36 5.46
C GLU A 87 -3.61 -6.83 4.06
N GLY A 88 -4.72 -7.59 3.94
CA GLY A 88 -5.24 -8.00 2.65
C GLY A 88 -5.70 -6.82 1.79
N ALA A 89 -6.23 -5.75 2.38
CA ALA A 89 -6.59 -4.52 1.67
C ALA A 89 -5.34 -3.78 1.17
N CYS A 90 -4.30 -3.66 1.99
CA CYS A 90 -3.01 -3.11 1.60
C CYS A 90 -2.39 -3.88 0.44
N GLN A 91 -2.35 -5.22 0.52
CA GLN A 91 -1.85 -6.07 -0.57
C GLN A 91 -2.64 -5.87 -1.86
N ARG A 92 -3.98 -5.89 -1.79
CA ARG A 92 -4.85 -5.66 -2.96
C ARG A 92 -4.63 -4.28 -3.58
N GLN A 93 -4.64 -3.24 -2.75
CA GLN A 93 -4.48 -1.86 -3.23
C GLN A 93 -3.08 -1.61 -3.78
N LEU A 94 -2.04 -2.20 -3.18
CA LEU A 94 -0.69 -2.16 -3.75
C LEU A 94 -0.67 -2.81 -5.14
N ALA A 95 -1.24 -4.00 -5.30
CA ALA A 95 -1.30 -4.69 -6.59
C ALA A 95 -2.06 -3.88 -7.65
N ILE A 96 -3.18 -3.25 -7.29
CA ILE A 96 -3.95 -2.39 -8.20
C ILE A 96 -3.10 -1.21 -8.68
N PHE A 97 -2.47 -0.47 -7.77
CA PHE A 97 -1.67 0.70 -8.13
C PHE A 97 -0.42 0.34 -8.93
N VAL A 98 0.23 -0.78 -8.58
CA VAL A 98 1.35 -1.33 -9.34
C VAL A 98 0.90 -1.70 -10.76
N ALA A 99 -0.26 -2.35 -10.91
CA ALA A 99 -0.85 -2.66 -12.21
C ALA A 99 -1.19 -1.41 -13.03
N GLU A 100 -1.74 -0.37 -12.41
CA GLU A 100 -2.02 0.90 -13.09
C GLU A 100 -0.74 1.62 -13.55
N GLN A 101 0.32 1.60 -12.72
CA GLN A 101 1.62 2.15 -13.10
C GLN A 101 2.23 1.41 -14.29
N SER A 102 2.13 0.07 -14.34
CA SER A 102 2.59 -0.70 -15.51
C SER A 102 1.86 -0.26 -16.78
N ARG A 103 0.54 -0.16 -16.74
CA ARG A 103 -0.27 0.22 -17.91
C ARG A 103 0.07 1.60 -18.43
N ASN A 104 0.38 2.54 -17.54
CA ASN A 104 0.78 3.89 -17.93
C ASN A 104 2.21 3.96 -18.52
N ASN A 105 3.13 3.11 -18.06
CA ASN A 105 4.50 3.07 -18.58
C ASN A 105 4.60 2.46 -19.98
N TRP A 106 3.63 1.64 -20.40
CA TRP A 106 3.62 0.99 -21.73
C TRP A 106 2.70 1.69 -22.75
N ALA A 107 2.02 2.77 -22.37
CA ALA A 107 1.09 3.52 -23.24
C ALA A 107 1.78 4.50 -24.22
N ILE A 108 3.00 4.18 -24.68
CA ILE A 108 3.80 5.00 -25.62
C ILE A 108 3.69 4.44 -27.04
#